data_AF-A0A377ZF85-F1
#
_entry.id   AF-A0A377ZF85-F1
#
_cell.length_a   1.000
_cell.length_b   1.000
_cell.length_c   1.000
_cell.angle_alpha   90.00
_cell.angle_beta   90.00
_cell.angle_gamma   90.00
#
_symmetry.space_group_name_H-M   'P 1'
#
loop_
_entity.id
_entity.type
_entity.pdbx_description
1 polymer ?
#
loop_
_entity_poly.entity_id
_entity_poly.type
_entity_poly.pdbx_seq_one_letter_code
_entity_poly.pdbx_strand_id
1 'polypeptide(L)'
;MLANNAGLNGLLEAIREVVASPHVELAVHLFADLALATSFLGVSLGLFDYLADMFQRKNSVGGRLQSGIITFLPPLAFALFYPRGFVMALGYAGVALAVLALIMPALLVMKSRREHPQATWRVAGGAPTLWLVLLCGIGIVAIQFSIAAGLLPAVG
;
A
#
# COMPACT_ATOMS: atom_id res chain seq x y z
N MET A 1 -37.29 15.71 -31.39
CA MET A 1 -36.60 16.28 -30.21
C MET A 1 -35.24 15.62 -29.95
N LEU A 2 -34.48 15.27 -31.00
CA LEU A 2 -33.21 14.51 -30.90
C LEU A 2 -31.97 15.29 -31.37
N ALA A 3 -32.06 16.63 -31.51
CA ALA A 3 -31.01 17.41 -32.18
C ALA A 3 -30.20 18.37 -31.28
N ASN A 4 -30.46 18.46 -29.96
CA ASN A 4 -29.86 19.52 -29.13
C ASN A 4 -28.85 19.07 -28.05
N ASN A 5 -28.50 17.78 -27.94
CA ASN A 5 -27.53 17.27 -26.94
C ASN A 5 -26.39 16.43 -27.56
N ALA A 6 -25.95 16.76 -28.77
CA ALA A 6 -24.80 16.10 -29.43
C ALA A 6 -23.45 16.72 -29.02
N GLY A 7 -23.25 16.93 -27.72
CA GLY A 7 -22.02 17.52 -27.16
C GLY A 7 -21.49 16.74 -25.96
N LEU A 8 -20.33 17.15 -25.43
CA LEU A 8 -19.67 16.52 -24.26
C LEU A 8 -20.64 16.29 -23.09
N ASN A 9 -21.59 17.19 -22.88
CA ASN A 9 -22.62 17.06 -21.85
C ASN A 9 -23.60 15.91 -22.12
N GLY A 10 -24.02 15.67 -23.37
CA GLY A 10 -24.85 14.52 -23.72
C GLY A 10 -24.10 13.19 -23.66
N LEU A 11 -22.78 13.20 -23.94
CA LEU A 11 -21.91 12.05 -23.70
C LEU A 11 -21.70 11.81 -22.20
N LEU A 12 -21.54 12.86 -21.40
CA LEU A 12 -21.45 12.78 -19.93
C LEU A 12 -22.76 12.33 -19.30
N GLU A 13 -23.91 12.75 -19.83
CA GLU A 13 -25.24 12.29 -19.41
C GLU A 13 -25.45 10.82 -19.76
N ALA A 14 -25.11 10.40 -20.99
CA ALA A 14 -25.19 9.00 -21.40
C ALA A 14 -24.20 8.10 -20.65
N ILE A 15 -22.98 8.57 -20.37
CA ILE A 15 -22.04 7.87 -19.50
C ILE A 15 -22.58 7.82 -18.08
N ARG A 16 -23.15 8.91 -17.54
CA ARG A 16 -23.82 8.89 -16.22
C ARG A 16 -24.99 7.92 -16.19
N GLU A 17 -25.77 7.80 -17.26
CA GLU A 17 -26.94 6.94 -17.34
C GLU A 17 -26.55 5.46 -17.53
N VAL A 18 -25.46 5.18 -18.25
CA VAL A 18 -24.86 3.84 -18.36
C VAL A 18 -24.11 3.44 -17.07
N VAL A 19 -23.45 4.39 -16.40
CA VAL A 19 -22.77 4.19 -15.11
C VAL A 19 -23.80 4.09 -13.96
N ALA A 20 -24.92 4.81 -14.05
CA ALA A 20 -26.06 4.71 -13.13
C ALA A 20 -27.04 3.57 -13.50
N SER A 21 -26.65 2.69 -14.43
CA SER A 21 -27.34 1.41 -14.58
C SER A 21 -27.05 0.58 -13.33
N PRO A 22 -28.08 0.14 -12.58
CA PRO A 22 -27.89 -0.65 -11.36
C PRO A 22 -27.09 -1.94 -11.60
N HIS A 23 -27.00 -2.42 -12.85
CA HIS A 23 -26.17 -3.56 -13.21
C HIS A 23 -24.68 -3.23 -13.32
N VAL A 24 -24.32 -2.04 -13.82
CA VAL A 24 -22.91 -1.60 -13.93
C VAL A 24 -22.39 -1.20 -12.56
N GLU A 25 -23.19 -0.48 -11.77
CA GLU A 25 -22.86 -0.16 -10.38
C GLU A 25 -22.65 -1.44 -9.55
N LEU A 26 -23.58 -2.40 -9.61
CA LEU A 26 -23.42 -3.68 -8.90
C LEU A 26 -22.19 -4.47 -9.36
N ALA A 27 -21.91 -4.52 -10.67
CA ALA A 27 -20.74 -5.22 -11.19
C ALA A 27 -19.43 -4.56 -10.73
N VAL A 28 -19.37 -3.23 -10.69
CA VAL A 28 -18.20 -2.48 -10.20
C VAL A 28 -18.02 -2.68 -8.69
N HIS A 29 -19.10 -2.63 -7.91
CA HIS A 29 -19.05 -2.91 -6.47
C HIS A 29 -18.60 -4.35 -6.18
N LEU A 30 -19.18 -5.35 -6.85
CA LEU A 30 -18.75 -6.74 -6.71
C LEU A 30 -17.30 -6.93 -7.10
N PHE A 31 -16.85 -6.30 -8.19
CA PHE A 31 -15.45 -6.36 -8.59
C PHE A 31 -14.53 -5.72 -7.55
N ALA A 32 -14.89 -4.55 -7.02
CA ALA A 32 -14.13 -3.87 -5.98
C ALA A 32 -14.05 -4.70 -4.69
N ASP A 33 -15.15 -5.31 -4.26
CA ASP A 33 -15.21 -6.18 -3.09
C ASP A 33 -14.36 -7.44 -3.27
N LEU A 34 -14.44 -8.07 -4.45
CA LEU A 34 -13.64 -9.26 -4.77
C LEU A 34 -12.14 -8.92 -4.87
N ALA A 35 -11.80 -7.78 -5.49
CA ALA A 35 -10.43 -7.28 -5.59
C ALA A 35 -9.85 -6.93 -4.21
N LEU A 36 -10.65 -6.30 -3.35
CA LEU A 36 -10.27 -6.00 -1.97
C LEU A 36 -10.06 -7.30 -1.18
N ALA A 37 -11.01 -8.22 -1.23
CA ALA A 37 -10.93 -9.51 -0.55
C ALA A 37 -9.69 -10.31 -0.98
N THR A 38 -9.43 -10.40 -2.28
CA THR A 38 -8.26 -11.14 -2.81
C THR A 38 -6.93 -10.47 -2.46
N SER A 39 -6.84 -9.14 -2.57
CA SER A 39 -5.66 -8.39 -2.14
C SER A 39 -5.40 -8.53 -0.63
N PHE A 40 -6.46 -8.46 0.17
CA PHE A 40 -6.37 -8.60 1.62
C PHE A 40 -5.93 -10.01 2.03
N LEU A 41 -6.48 -11.05 1.39
CA LEU A 41 -6.06 -12.44 1.59
C LEU A 41 -4.57 -12.62 1.28
N GLY A 42 -4.08 -12.08 0.16
CA GLY A 42 -2.67 -12.17 -0.21
C GLY A 42 -1.73 -11.53 0.81
N VAL A 43 -2.00 -10.27 1.20
CA VAL A 43 -1.20 -9.56 2.21
C VAL A 43 -1.22 -10.26 3.56
N SER A 44 -2.39 -10.79 3.94
CA SER A 44 -2.56 -11.38 5.26
C SER A 44 -1.94 -12.77 5.38
N LEU A 45 -1.95 -13.56 4.30
CA LEU A 45 -1.18 -14.81 4.24
C LEU A 45 0.33 -14.53 4.34
N GLY A 46 0.83 -13.49 3.67
CA GLY A 46 2.23 -13.07 3.78
C GLY A 46 2.60 -12.62 5.20
N LEU A 47 1.73 -11.83 5.85
CA LEU A 47 1.94 -11.40 7.24
C LEU A 47 1.82 -12.58 8.23
N PHE A 48 0.90 -13.50 7.96
CA PHE A 48 0.74 -14.73 8.71
C PHE A 48 2.03 -15.58 8.69
N ASP A 49 2.59 -15.84 7.51
CA ASP A 49 3.82 -16.62 7.37
C ASP A 49 5.02 -15.87 7.99
N TYR A 50 5.13 -14.55 7.77
CA TYR A 50 6.17 -13.73 8.40
C TYR A 50 6.14 -13.79 9.93
N LEU A 51 4.95 -13.68 10.54
CA LEU A 51 4.81 -13.76 11.99
C LEU A 51 5.05 -15.18 12.52
N ALA A 52 4.63 -16.21 11.79
CA ALA A 52 4.90 -17.60 12.15
C ALA A 52 6.42 -17.88 12.19
N ASP A 53 7.16 -17.39 11.20
CA ASP A 53 8.61 -17.50 11.12
C ASP A 53 9.33 -16.67 12.21
N MET A 54 8.90 -15.43 12.44
CA MET A 54 9.46 -14.55 13.49
C MET A 54 9.32 -15.13 14.90
N PHE A 55 8.20 -15.78 15.21
CA PHE A 55 7.95 -16.37 16.53
C PHE A 55 8.51 -17.78 16.70
N GLN A 56 9.22 -18.33 15.70
CA GLN A 56 9.79 -19.69 15.69
C GLN A 56 8.80 -20.78 16.19
N ARG A 57 7.51 -20.63 15.88
CA ARG A 57 6.48 -21.54 16.40
C ARG A 57 6.40 -22.79 15.52
N LYS A 58 6.62 -23.96 16.14
CA LYS A 58 6.45 -25.28 15.51
C LYS A 58 5.11 -25.36 14.76
N ASN A 59 5.15 -25.86 13.52
CA ASN A 59 4.03 -26.16 12.64
C ASN A 59 2.89 -26.96 13.32
N SER A 60 2.00 -26.27 14.04
CA SER A 60 0.75 -26.85 14.56
C SER A 60 -0.42 -25.99 14.07
N VAL A 61 -1.45 -26.65 13.55
CA VAL A 61 -2.65 -26.04 12.95
C VAL A 61 -3.32 -25.05 13.92
N GLY A 62 -3.27 -25.30 15.24
CA GLY A 62 -3.76 -24.39 16.26
C GLY A 62 -2.88 -23.14 16.47
N GLY A 63 -1.57 -23.27 16.33
CA GLY A 63 -0.63 -22.13 16.39
C GLY A 63 -0.77 -21.19 15.19
N ARG A 64 -1.15 -21.75 14.03
CA ARG A 64 -1.50 -21.00 12.82
C ARG A 64 -2.83 -20.24 12.99
N LEU A 65 -3.84 -20.88 13.58
CA LEU A 65 -5.12 -20.20 13.81
C LEU A 65 -4.99 -19.04 14.83
N GLN A 66 -4.20 -19.22 15.89
CA GLN A 66 -3.97 -18.19 16.89
C GLN A 66 -3.16 -17.01 16.34
N SER A 67 -2.16 -17.27 15.49
CA SER A 67 -1.42 -16.19 14.81
C SER A 67 -2.32 -15.47 13.82
N GLY A 68 -3.18 -16.17 13.08
CA GLY A 68 -4.21 -15.52 12.26
C GLY A 68 -5.07 -14.53 13.05
N ILE A 69 -5.59 -14.94 14.21
CA ILE A 69 -6.39 -14.05 15.07
C ILE A 69 -5.59 -12.83 15.53
N ILE A 70 -4.34 -13.01 15.97
CA ILE A 70 -3.48 -11.88 16.39
C ILE A 70 -3.13 -10.96 15.22
N THR A 71 -3.05 -11.48 14.00
CA THR A 71 -2.76 -10.69 12.80
C THR A 71 -3.95 -9.84 12.37
N PHE A 72 -5.17 -10.39 12.45
CA PHE A 72 -6.37 -9.75 11.93
C PHE A 72 -7.15 -8.93 12.97
N LEU A 73 -7.14 -9.35 14.23
CA LEU A 73 -7.97 -8.75 15.27
C LEU A 73 -7.55 -7.30 15.59
N PRO A 74 -6.26 -6.94 15.72
CA PRO A 74 -5.87 -5.56 15.98
C PRO A 74 -6.19 -4.62 14.81
N PRO A 75 -5.88 -4.92 13.54
CA PRO A 75 -6.29 -4.10 12.40
C PRO A 75 -7.81 -3.95 12.29
N LEU A 76 -8.57 -5.03 12.53
CA LEU A 76 -10.02 -5.01 12.47
C LEU A 76 -10.63 -4.17 13.60
N ALA A 77 -10.10 -4.27 14.82
CA ALA A 77 -10.49 -3.39 15.91
C ALA A 77 -10.18 -1.92 15.60
N PHE A 78 -9.00 -1.62 15.04
CA PHE A 78 -8.67 -0.26 14.63
C PHE A 78 -9.62 0.27 13.54
N ALA A 79 -9.97 -0.56 12.56
CA ALA A 79 -10.90 -0.19 11.50
C ALA A 79 -12.32 0.10 12.03
N LEU A 80 -12.80 -0.67 13.01
CA LEU A 80 -14.14 -0.51 13.58
C LEU A 80 -14.24 0.65 14.57
N PHE A 81 -13.20 0.90 15.39
CA PHE A 81 -13.24 1.93 16.43
C PHE A 81 -12.70 3.30 15.97
N TYR A 82 -11.87 3.34 14.92
CA TYR A 82 -11.29 4.59 14.40
C TYR A 82 -11.55 4.76 12.89
N PRO A 83 -12.80 5.11 12.48
CA PRO A 83 -13.13 5.29 11.06
C PRO A 83 -12.37 6.44 10.37
N ARG A 84 -11.93 7.47 11.12
CA ARG A 84 -11.01 8.52 10.62
C ARG A 84 -9.52 8.17 10.77
N GLY A 85 -9.21 7.04 11.40
CA GLY A 85 -7.85 6.57 11.65
C GLY A 85 -7.21 5.88 10.45
N PHE A 86 -7.99 5.52 9.43
CA PHE A 86 -7.48 4.81 8.24
C PHE A 86 -6.37 5.61 7.52
N VAL A 87 -6.60 6.90 7.27
CA VAL A 87 -5.62 7.76 6.58
C VAL A 87 -4.36 7.93 7.43
N MET A 88 -4.50 8.10 8.75
CA MET A 88 -3.36 8.17 9.67
C MET A 88 -2.58 6.86 9.70
N ALA A 89 -3.26 5.72 9.79
CA ALA A 89 -2.66 4.39 9.78
C ALA A 89 -1.93 4.11 8.46
N LEU A 90 -2.52 4.50 7.32
CA LEU A 90 -1.90 4.39 6.01
C LEU A 90 -0.67 5.30 5.90
N GLY A 91 -0.71 6.50 6.49
CA GLY A 91 0.44 7.39 6.60
C GLY A 91 1.60 6.76 7.37
N TYR A 92 1.34 6.12 8.52
CA TYR A 92 2.38 5.40 9.28
C TYR A 92 2.90 4.16 8.54
N ALA A 93 2.02 3.42 7.87
CA ALA A 93 2.42 2.29 7.02
C ALA A 93 3.31 2.76 5.85
N GLY A 94 3.05 3.93 5.29
CA GLY A 94 3.87 4.56 4.26
C GLY A 94 5.30 4.85 4.72
N VAL A 95 5.51 5.21 5.99
CA VAL A 95 6.86 5.37 6.57
C VAL A 95 7.61 4.03 6.58
N ALA A 96 6.97 2.97 7.07
CA ALA A 96 7.58 1.64 7.10
C ALA A 96 7.92 1.16 5.68
N LEU A 97 7.01 1.39 4.72
CA LEU A 97 7.22 1.06 3.32
C LEU A 97 8.36 1.88 2.70
N ALA A 98 8.46 3.19 2.98
CA ALA A 98 9.57 4.00 2.49
C ALA A 98 10.93 3.50 3.01
N VAL A 99 11.00 3.12 4.29
CA VAL A 99 12.21 2.55 4.88
C VAL A 99 12.55 1.21 4.23
N LEU A 100 11.60 0.29 4.13
CA LEU A 100 11.82 -1.07 3.64
C LEU A 100 12.01 -1.14 2.11
N ALA A 101 11.24 -0.37 1.34
CA ALA A 101 11.21 -0.45 -0.12
C ALA A 101 12.14 0.54 -0.81
N LEU A 102 12.57 1.63 -0.15
CA LEU A 102 13.47 2.63 -0.75
C LEU A 102 14.83 2.68 -0.05
N ILE A 103 14.82 2.90 1.28
CA ILE A 103 16.07 3.14 2.03
C ILE A 103 16.89 1.86 2.15
N MET A 104 16.29 0.77 2.61
CA MET A 104 16.95 -0.53 2.78
C MET A 104 17.61 -1.05 1.48
N PRO A 105 16.92 -1.15 0.33
CA PRO A 105 17.56 -1.62 -0.90
C PRO A 105 18.65 -0.67 -1.39
N ALA A 106 18.47 0.65 -1.24
CA ALA A 106 19.52 1.61 -1.60
C ALA A 106 20.80 1.38 -0.77
N LEU A 107 20.67 1.19 0.55
CA LEU A 107 21.79 0.89 1.43
C LEU A 107 22.43 -0.48 1.13
N LEU A 108 21.62 -1.50 0.86
CA LEU A 108 22.11 -2.84 0.49
C LEU A 108 22.95 -2.80 -0.79
N VAL A 109 22.50 -2.06 -1.81
CA VAL A 109 23.26 -1.89 -3.05
C VAL A 109 24.54 -1.09 -2.82
N MET A 110 24.51 -0.05 -1.98
CA MET A 110 25.72 0.70 -1.63
C MET A 110 26.74 -0.16 -0.89
N LYS A 111 26.29 -0.99 0.06
CA LYS A 111 27.16 -1.93 0.80
C LYS A 111 27.70 -3.03 -0.12
N SER A 112 26.83 -3.64 -0.93
CA SER A 112 27.21 -4.66 -1.91
C SER A 112 28.28 -4.16 -2.89
N ARG A 113 28.20 -2.90 -3.34
CA ARG A 113 29.23 -2.29 -4.20
C ARG A 113 30.58 -2.10 -3.51
N ARG A 114 30.61 -1.94 -2.18
CA ARG A 114 31.84 -1.85 -1.39
C ARG A 114 32.46 -3.21 -1.13
N GLU A 115 31.64 -4.21 -0.84
CA GLU A 115 32.09 -5.59 -0.54
C GLU A 115 32.43 -6.40 -1.81
N HIS A 116 31.80 -6.10 -2.95
CA HIS A 116 32.04 -6.76 -4.23
C HIS A 116 32.33 -5.75 -5.36
N PRO A 117 33.55 -5.16 -5.41
CA PRO A 117 33.91 -4.17 -6.43
C PRO A 117 33.93 -4.72 -7.86
N GLN A 118 34.13 -6.05 -7.98
CA GLN A 118 34.31 -6.81 -9.22
C GLN A 118 33.00 -7.39 -9.79
N ALA A 119 31.83 -7.08 -9.21
CA ALA A 119 30.56 -7.60 -9.70
C ALA A 119 30.25 -7.11 -11.13
N THR A 120 30.12 -8.06 -12.07
CA THR A 120 29.86 -7.82 -13.51
C THR A 120 28.54 -7.09 -13.77
N TRP A 121 27.57 -7.19 -12.86
CA TRP A 121 26.27 -6.55 -12.99
C TRP A 121 26.14 -5.35 -12.05
N ARG A 122 25.98 -4.16 -12.63
CA ARG A 122 25.65 -2.92 -11.92
C ARG A 122 24.29 -2.44 -12.40
N VAL A 123 23.42 -2.05 -11.46
CA VAL A 123 22.15 -1.38 -11.77
C VAL A 123 22.37 -0.23 -12.76
N ALA A 124 21.60 -0.24 -13.85
CA ALA A 124 21.54 0.85 -14.81
C ALA A 124 21.10 2.14 -14.09
N GLY A 125 21.91 3.21 -14.19
CA GLY A 125 21.71 4.47 -13.45
C GLY A 125 22.82 4.81 -12.44
N GLY A 126 23.72 3.88 -12.13
CA GLY A 126 24.96 4.22 -11.40
C GLY A 126 24.74 4.61 -9.94
N ALA A 127 25.55 5.53 -9.42
CA ALA A 127 25.42 6.11 -8.06
C ALA A 127 24.34 7.21 -7.91
N PRO A 128 24.04 8.08 -8.91
CA PRO A 128 23.07 9.16 -8.71
C PRO A 128 21.63 8.64 -8.55
N THR A 129 21.24 7.58 -9.25
CA THR A 129 19.90 6.97 -9.09
C THR A 129 19.69 6.44 -7.67
N LEU A 130 20.72 5.85 -7.05
CA LEU A 130 20.67 5.38 -5.66
C LEU A 130 20.47 6.53 -4.69
N TRP A 131 21.20 7.63 -4.88
CA TRP A 131 21.05 8.84 -4.07
C TRP A 131 19.66 9.46 -4.21
N LEU A 132 19.10 9.48 -5.43
CA LEU A 132 17.75 9.97 -5.68
C LEU A 132 16.71 9.11 -4.96
N VAL A 133 16.80 7.78 -5.05
CA VAL A 133 15.89 6.86 -4.33
C VAL A 133 15.99 7.05 -2.82
N LEU A 134 17.22 7.18 -2.29
CA LEU A 134 17.44 7.41 -0.87
C LEU A 134 16.82 8.75 -0.41
N LEU A 135 17.02 9.81 -1.18
CA LEU A 135 16.50 11.15 -0.88
C LEU A 135 14.98 11.17 -0.98
N CYS A 136 14.38 10.51 -1.97
CA CYS A 136 12.94 10.31 -2.05
C CYS A 136 12.39 9.57 -0.83
N GLY A 137 13.06 8.49 -0.39
CA GLY A 137 12.68 7.75 0.82
C GLY A 137 12.72 8.62 2.07
N ILE A 138 13.81 9.36 2.27
CA ILE A 138 13.95 10.31 3.38
C ILE A 138 12.87 11.40 3.30
N GLY A 139 12.58 11.92 2.11
CA GLY A 139 11.54 12.91 1.87
C GLY A 139 10.15 12.43 2.31
N ILE A 140 9.77 11.19 1.95
CA ILE A 140 8.50 10.59 2.38
C ILE A 140 8.41 10.52 3.90
N VAL A 141 9.48 10.07 4.57
CA VAL A 141 9.54 10.01 6.04
C VAL A 141 9.45 11.41 6.67
N ALA A 142 10.14 12.40 6.11
CA ALA A 142 10.13 13.78 6.59
C ALA A 142 8.76 14.44 6.44
N ILE A 143 8.06 14.20 5.32
CA ILE A 143 6.69 14.68 5.10
C ILE A 143 5.75 14.07 6.14
N GLN A 144 5.82 12.76 6.36
CA GLN A 144 5.00 12.09 7.36
C GLN A 144 5.29 12.58 8.79
N PHE A 145 6.55 12.83 9.12
CA PHE A 145 6.91 13.42 10.41
C PHE A 145 6.39 14.84 10.57
N SER A 146 6.39 15.63 9.49
CA SER A 146 5.85 17.00 9.48
C SER A 146 4.33 17.03 9.67
N ILE A 147 3.62 16.06 9.10
CA ILE A 147 2.18 15.86 9.33
C ILE A 147 1.92 15.45 10.79
N ALA A 148 2.73 14.52 11.33
CA ALA A 148 2.60 14.07 12.73
C ALA A 148 2.93 15.17 13.75
N ALA A 149 3.86 16.09 13.41
CA ALA A 149 4.25 17.23 14.24
C ALA A 149 3.26 18.42 14.16
N GLY A 150 2.21 18.34 13.32
CA GLY A 150 1.20 19.38 13.18
C GLY A 150 1.66 20.62 12.38
N LEU A 151 2.80 20.53 11.70
CA LEU A 151 3.35 21.62 10.86
C LEU A 151 2.67 21.69 9.47
N LEU A 152 1.98 20.63 9.05
CA LEU A 152 1.20 20.57 7.81
C LEU A 152 -0.21 20.03 8.09
N PRO A 153 -1.26 20.54 7.42
CA PRO A 153 -2.60 20.01 7.58
C PRO A 153 -2.62 18.53 7.16
N ALA A 154 -3.23 17.69 7.98
CA ALA A 154 -3.47 16.30 7.65
C ALA A 154 -4.30 16.25 6.36
N VAL A 155 -3.80 15.55 5.34
CA VAL A 155 -4.58 15.26 4.14
C VAL A 155 -5.79 14.41 4.58
N GLY A 156 -6.96 15.02 4.56
CA GLY A 156 -8.26 14.41 4.86
C GLY A 156 -8.89 13.83 3.61
#